data_AF-A0A7V6W4K7-F1
#
_entry.id   AF-A0A7V6W4K7-F1
#
_cell.length_a   1.000
_cell.length_b   1.000
_cell.length_c   1.000
_cell.angle_alpha   90.00
_cell.angle_beta   90.00
_cell.angle_gamma   90.00
#
_symmetry.space_group_name_H-M   'P 1'
#
loop_
_entity.id
_entity.type
_entity.pdbx_description
1 polymer ?
#
loop_
_entity_poly.entity_id
_entity_poly.type
_entity_poly.pdbx_seq_one_letter_code
_entity_poly.pdbx_strand_id
1 'polypeptide(L)'
;MPEDSNAQFLPLMFFLPEELIVRCPTLMRLPRNLHIILTTQELLDIVESDQFLDDVFNATSLLAFPHFGFKGWKEDYTGYHPAWILSGAVTTWAYMLNKEVGVNMKTLLEVPITQELPFMPQEFVTRCMKLIVEKVIEDGNLQPVLDIVREMPCDEDFEKRNSNIRRDFIRKWYHTRAKGVQMISLEECMEDAEGHINEVEDIETRFEDSVLAFDFCERFKATLPDKDRAILELRIEGFTLQQIARRLGYKNHSGVLKRMLHVKNAFIEYNSKYGQ
;
A
#
# COMPACT_ATOMS: atom_id res chain seq x y z
N MET A 1 -28.31 1.01 -18.38
CA MET A 1 -28.33 1.24 -16.93
C MET A 1 -27.76 2.63 -16.67
N PRO A 2 -28.11 3.30 -15.57
CA PRO A 2 -27.49 4.57 -15.19
C PRO A 2 -25.97 4.42 -15.11
N GLU A 3 -25.21 5.46 -15.46
CA GLU A 3 -23.73 5.44 -15.40
C GLU A 3 -23.20 5.26 -13.97
N ASP A 4 -24.01 5.60 -12.95
CA ASP A 4 -23.65 5.51 -11.52
C ASP A 4 -24.15 4.24 -10.81
N SER A 5 -24.65 3.25 -11.55
CA SER A 5 -25.17 2.01 -10.95
C SER A 5 -24.03 1.04 -10.61
N ASN A 6 -24.10 0.42 -9.43
CA ASN A 6 -23.13 -0.59 -9.00
C ASN A 6 -23.17 -1.84 -9.91
N ALA A 7 -24.27 -2.05 -10.63
CA ALA A 7 -24.42 -3.12 -11.61
C ALA A 7 -23.32 -3.11 -12.70
N GLN A 8 -22.64 -1.99 -12.94
CA GLN A 8 -21.50 -1.93 -13.84
C GLN A 8 -20.35 -2.87 -13.45
N PHE A 9 -20.27 -3.28 -12.17
CA PHE A 9 -19.27 -4.20 -11.65
C PHE A 9 -19.73 -5.66 -11.61
N LEU A 10 -20.95 -5.98 -12.04
CA LEU A 10 -21.39 -7.36 -12.22
C LEU A 10 -20.44 -8.20 -13.09
N PRO A 11 -19.83 -7.69 -14.19
CA PRO A 11 -18.84 -8.47 -14.94
C PRO A 11 -17.65 -8.93 -14.10
N LEU A 12 -17.19 -8.12 -13.16
CA LEU A 12 -16.14 -8.52 -12.21
C LEU A 12 -16.64 -9.61 -11.27
N MET A 13 -17.81 -9.42 -10.65
CA MET A 13 -18.45 -10.45 -9.82
C MET A 13 -18.58 -11.78 -10.59
N PHE A 14 -18.96 -11.71 -11.88
CA PHE A 14 -19.12 -12.90 -12.70
C PHE A 14 -17.82 -13.60 -13.10
N PHE A 15 -16.72 -12.86 -13.05
CA PHE A 15 -15.38 -13.34 -13.34
C PHE A 15 -14.69 -13.92 -12.09
N LEU A 16 -15.15 -13.58 -10.88
CA LEU A 16 -14.55 -14.09 -9.64
C LEU A 16 -14.64 -15.63 -9.55
N PRO A 17 -13.59 -16.27 -8.99
CA PRO A 17 -13.56 -17.70 -8.75
C PRO A 17 -14.40 -18.05 -7.50
N GLU A 18 -14.84 -19.31 -7.41
CA GLU A 18 -15.69 -19.78 -6.32
C GLU A 18 -15.04 -19.56 -4.95
N GLU A 19 -13.73 -19.82 -4.86
CA GLU A 19 -12.94 -19.72 -3.63
C GLU A 19 -12.91 -18.31 -3.02
N LEU A 20 -13.13 -17.28 -3.84
CA LEU A 20 -13.28 -15.91 -3.37
C LEU A 20 -14.73 -15.56 -3.08
N ILE A 21 -15.66 -15.97 -3.94
CA ILE A 21 -17.10 -15.69 -3.75
C ILE A 21 -17.58 -16.27 -2.42
N VAL A 22 -17.20 -17.50 -2.06
CA VAL A 22 -17.61 -18.13 -0.78
C VAL A 22 -17.17 -17.37 0.47
N ARG A 23 -16.20 -16.46 0.34
CA ARG A 23 -15.72 -15.61 1.44
C ARG A 23 -16.45 -14.26 1.52
N CYS A 24 -17.32 -13.96 0.55
CA CYS A 24 -18.09 -12.73 0.43
C CYS A 24 -19.58 -13.04 0.63
N PRO A 25 -20.14 -12.85 1.85
CA PRO A 25 -21.53 -13.21 2.15
C PRO A 25 -22.55 -12.53 1.24
N THR A 26 -22.28 -11.31 0.78
CA THR A 26 -23.17 -10.55 -0.11
C THR A 26 -23.18 -11.17 -1.50
N LEU A 27 -22.01 -11.47 -2.04
CA LEU A 27 -21.87 -12.07 -3.37
C LEU A 27 -22.43 -13.48 -3.43
N MET A 28 -22.29 -14.27 -2.35
CA MET A 28 -22.88 -15.61 -2.24
C MET A 28 -24.40 -15.65 -2.33
N ARG A 29 -25.08 -14.55 -2.02
CA ARG A 29 -26.54 -14.45 -2.11
C ARG A 29 -27.02 -14.21 -3.54
N LEU A 30 -26.14 -13.75 -4.42
CA LEU A 30 -26.47 -13.45 -5.80
C LEU A 30 -26.37 -14.75 -6.64
N PRO A 31 -27.41 -15.10 -7.40
CA PRO A 31 -27.34 -16.27 -8.28
C PRO A 31 -26.34 -16.02 -9.40
N ARG A 32 -25.76 -17.08 -9.96
CA ARG A 32 -24.88 -16.98 -11.13
C ARG A 32 -25.67 -16.81 -12.43
N ASN A 33 -26.76 -16.05 -12.41
CA ASN A 33 -27.62 -15.78 -13.55
C ASN A 33 -27.99 -14.29 -13.59
N LEU A 34 -27.45 -13.59 -14.60
CA LEU A 34 -27.61 -12.14 -14.73
C LEU A 34 -29.08 -11.72 -14.91
N HIS A 35 -29.86 -12.48 -15.67
CA HIS A 35 -31.26 -12.14 -15.95
C HIS A 35 -32.11 -12.21 -14.69
N ILE A 36 -31.88 -13.21 -13.83
CA ILE A 36 -32.57 -13.30 -12.53
C ILE A 36 -32.21 -12.10 -11.64
N ILE A 37 -30.93 -11.72 -11.57
CA ILE A 37 -30.49 -10.54 -10.81
C ILE A 37 -31.21 -9.29 -11.31
N LEU A 38 -31.17 -9.02 -12.62
CA LEU A 38 -31.69 -7.77 -13.19
C LEU A 38 -33.22 -7.67 -13.18
N THR A 39 -33.93 -8.78 -12.98
CA THR A 39 -35.40 -8.82 -12.95
C THR A 39 -35.97 -8.90 -11.53
N THR A 40 -35.12 -9.11 -10.52
CA THR A 40 -35.55 -9.30 -9.13
C THR A 40 -35.14 -8.10 -8.28
N GLN A 41 -36.11 -7.32 -7.79
CA GLN A 41 -35.84 -6.10 -7.03
C GLN A 41 -34.97 -6.36 -5.78
N GLU A 42 -35.25 -7.42 -5.02
CA GLU A 42 -34.45 -7.77 -3.84
C GLU A 42 -32.98 -8.04 -4.16
N LEU A 43 -32.67 -8.60 -5.34
CA LEU A 43 -31.31 -8.84 -5.77
C LEU A 43 -30.65 -7.57 -6.30
N LEU A 44 -31.41 -6.71 -6.98
CA LEU A 44 -30.95 -5.38 -7.38
C LEU A 44 -30.60 -4.52 -6.16
N ASP A 45 -31.42 -4.56 -5.10
CA ASP A 45 -31.14 -3.83 -3.86
C ASP A 45 -29.83 -4.32 -3.21
N ILE A 46 -29.51 -5.61 -3.32
CA ILE A 46 -28.20 -6.15 -2.92
C ILE A 46 -27.08 -5.59 -3.81
N VAL A 47 -27.25 -5.59 -5.13
CA VAL A 47 -26.24 -5.09 -6.08
C VAL A 47 -25.98 -3.60 -5.86
N GLU A 48 -27.01 -2.80 -5.60
CA GLU A 48 -26.87 -1.36 -5.34
C GLU A 48 -26.40 -1.01 -3.92
N SER A 49 -26.12 -2.01 -3.07
CA SER A 49 -25.60 -1.77 -1.72
C SER A 49 -24.10 -1.45 -1.71
N ASP A 50 -23.66 -0.65 -0.74
CA ASP A 50 -22.24 -0.39 -0.50
C ASP A 50 -21.47 -1.68 -0.21
N GLN A 51 -22.10 -2.63 0.48
CA GLN A 51 -21.47 -3.92 0.80
C GLN A 51 -21.18 -4.75 -0.46
N PHE A 52 -22.00 -4.66 -1.50
CA PHE A 52 -21.69 -5.30 -2.78
C PHE A 52 -20.43 -4.70 -3.41
N LEU A 53 -20.32 -3.37 -3.40
CA LEU A 53 -19.11 -2.69 -3.91
C LEU A 53 -17.89 -3.12 -3.11
N ASP A 54 -17.96 -3.07 -1.78
CA ASP A 54 -16.85 -3.45 -0.90
C ASP A 54 -16.41 -4.89 -1.18
N ASP A 55 -17.34 -5.83 -1.31
CA ASP A 55 -17.02 -7.23 -1.57
C ASP A 55 -16.35 -7.40 -2.95
N VAL A 56 -16.89 -6.78 -4.02
CA VAL A 56 -16.29 -6.85 -5.37
C VAL A 56 -14.92 -6.17 -5.39
N PHE A 57 -14.79 -5.02 -4.73
CA PHE A 57 -13.57 -4.23 -4.73
C PHE A 57 -12.46 -4.97 -4.01
N ASN A 58 -12.75 -5.49 -2.82
CA ASN A 58 -11.80 -6.30 -2.04
C ASN A 58 -11.39 -7.57 -2.78
N ALA A 59 -12.34 -8.31 -3.36
CA ALA A 59 -12.05 -9.54 -4.11
C ALA A 59 -11.19 -9.28 -5.36
N THR A 60 -11.51 -8.23 -6.13
CA THR A 60 -10.75 -7.87 -7.34
C THR A 60 -9.35 -7.36 -6.98
N SER A 61 -9.25 -6.56 -5.93
CA SER A 61 -7.99 -6.05 -5.40
C SER A 61 -7.06 -7.19 -4.94
N LEU A 62 -7.61 -8.20 -4.27
CA LEU A 62 -6.90 -9.42 -3.87
C LEU A 62 -6.36 -10.20 -5.07
N LEU A 63 -7.08 -10.22 -6.20
CA LEU A 63 -6.63 -10.86 -7.43
C LEU A 63 -5.54 -10.06 -8.15
N ALA A 64 -5.59 -8.74 -8.11
CA ALA A 64 -4.62 -7.88 -8.79
C ALA A 64 -3.26 -7.83 -8.04
N PHE A 65 -3.31 -7.69 -6.71
CA PHE A 65 -2.13 -7.42 -5.88
C PHE A 65 -0.93 -8.37 -6.09
N PRO A 66 -1.11 -9.71 -6.19
CA PRO A 66 0.00 -10.65 -6.37
C PRO A 66 0.84 -10.41 -7.63
N HIS A 67 0.29 -9.70 -8.62
CA HIS A 67 0.93 -9.47 -9.92
C HIS A 67 1.79 -8.19 -9.96
N PHE A 68 1.83 -7.40 -8.88
CA PHE A 68 2.71 -6.22 -8.77
C PHE A 68 4.15 -6.56 -8.33
N GLY A 69 4.44 -7.83 -8.03
CA GLY A 69 5.79 -8.27 -7.64
C GLY A 69 6.17 -7.93 -6.19
N PHE A 70 5.18 -7.69 -5.31
CA PHE A 70 5.39 -7.60 -3.87
C PHE A 70 5.26 -8.99 -3.22
N LYS A 71 5.96 -9.22 -2.11
CA LYS A 71 5.93 -10.50 -1.40
C LYS A 71 4.80 -10.53 -0.37
N GLY A 72 4.32 -11.71 -0.04
CA GLY A 72 3.31 -11.91 1.00
C GLY A 72 1.91 -11.58 0.53
N TRP A 73 1.01 -11.44 1.49
CA TRP A 73 -0.40 -11.16 1.26
C TRP A 73 -0.61 -9.66 1.13
N LYS A 74 -1.66 -9.26 0.42
CA LYS A 74 -2.06 -7.85 0.35
C LYS A 74 -2.22 -7.27 1.76
N GLU A 75 -2.89 -8.00 2.66
CA GLU A 75 -3.14 -7.68 4.07
C GLU A 75 -1.89 -7.55 4.93
N ASP A 76 -0.70 -7.87 4.41
CA ASP A 76 0.57 -7.61 5.13
C ASP A 76 0.98 -6.13 5.02
N TYR A 77 0.36 -5.36 4.11
CA TYR A 77 0.64 -3.95 3.84
C TYR A 77 -0.52 -3.07 4.31
N THR A 78 -0.22 -1.82 4.64
CA THR A 78 -1.25 -0.85 5.03
C THR A 78 -2.08 -0.40 3.83
N GLY A 79 -3.28 0.12 4.11
CA GLY A 79 -4.15 0.71 3.08
C GLY A 79 -3.53 1.89 2.31
N TYR A 80 -2.48 2.50 2.87
CA TYR A 80 -1.74 3.61 2.27
C TYR A 80 -0.60 3.17 1.36
N HIS A 81 -0.22 1.89 1.38
CA HIS A 81 0.86 1.38 0.54
C HIS A 81 0.51 1.57 -0.95
N PRO A 82 1.41 2.09 -1.81
CA PRO A 82 1.06 2.41 -3.20
C PRO A 82 0.52 1.24 -4.01
N ALA A 83 1.06 0.02 -3.80
CA ALA A 83 0.53 -1.17 -4.48
C ALA A 83 -0.84 -1.62 -3.93
N TRP A 84 -1.14 -1.31 -2.66
CA TRP A 84 -2.47 -1.52 -2.10
C TRP A 84 -3.47 -0.60 -2.79
N ILE A 85 -3.17 0.69 -2.86
CA ILE A 85 -4.02 1.69 -3.52
C ILE A 85 -4.24 1.32 -4.98
N LEU A 86 -3.16 0.99 -5.71
CA LEU A 86 -3.25 0.58 -7.11
C LEU A 86 -4.10 -0.68 -7.29
N SER A 87 -3.99 -1.67 -6.40
CA SER A 87 -4.85 -2.87 -6.43
C SER A 87 -6.33 -2.53 -6.34
N GLY A 88 -6.70 -1.42 -5.69
CA GLY A 88 -8.06 -0.92 -5.55
C GLY A 88 -8.61 -0.18 -6.77
N ALA A 89 -7.87 -0.08 -7.88
CA ALA A 89 -8.31 0.57 -9.12
C ALA A 89 -9.35 -0.25 -9.90
N VAL A 90 -10.50 -0.54 -9.27
CA VAL A 90 -11.49 -1.52 -9.75
C VAL A 90 -12.11 -1.15 -11.09
N THR A 91 -12.30 0.13 -11.37
CA THR A 91 -12.76 0.63 -12.68
C THR A 91 -11.76 0.28 -13.78
N THR A 92 -10.45 0.41 -13.51
CA THR A 92 -9.39 -0.02 -14.42
C THR A 92 -9.45 -1.53 -14.67
N TRP A 93 -9.67 -2.33 -13.61
CA TRP A 93 -9.78 -3.77 -13.75
C TRP A 93 -11.01 -4.21 -14.54
N ALA A 94 -12.17 -3.59 -14.31
CA ALA A 94 -13.37 -3.83 -15.10
C ALA A 94 -13.17 -3.48 -16.58
N TYR A 95 -12.56 -2.33 -16.85
CA TYR A 95 -12.24 -1.89 -18.21
C TYR A 95 -11.31 -2.88 -18.93
N MET A 96 -10.23 -3.29 -18.27
CA MET A 96 -9.26 -4.21 -18.84
C MET A 96 -9.79 -5.62 -18.98
N LEU A 97 -10.64 -6.09 -18.05
CA LEU A 97 -11.33 -7.36 -18.17
C LEU A 97 -12.20 -7.40 -19.43
N ASN A 98 -12.94 -6.32 -19.70
CA ASN A 98 -13.71 -6.17 -20.92
C ASN A 98 -12.80 -6.20 -22.16
N LYS A 99 -11.75 -5.37 -22.18
CA LYS A 99 -10.84 -5.21 -23.32
C LYS A 99 -10.07 -6.50 -23.67
N GLU A 100 -9.56 -7.19 -22.66
CA GLU A 100 -8.60 -8.29 -22.84
C GLU A 100 -9.21 -9.69 -22.76
N VAL A 101 -10.33 -9.84 -22.04
CA VAL A 101 -10.98 -11.14 -21.82
C VAL A 101 -12.38 -11.19 -22.44
N GLY A 102 -12.99 -10.03 -22.72
CA GLY A 102 -14.33 -9.95 -23.30
C GLY A 102 -15.47 -10.20 -22.31
N VAL A 103 -15.17 -10.26 -21.01
CA VAL A 103 -16.21 -10.36 -19.97
C VAL A 103 -16.76 -8.97 -19.68
N ASN A 104 -18.01 -8.73 -20.07
CA ASN A 104 -18.69 -7.45 -19.91
C ASN A 104 -20.20 -7.65 -19.85
N MET A 105 -20.95 -6.58 -19.58
CA MET A 105 -22.42 -6.67 -19.46
C MET A 105 -23.09 -7.18 -20.73
N LYS A 106 -22.59 -6.82 -21.91
CA LYS A 106 -23.17 -7.26 -23.18
C LYS A 106 -23.02 -8.78 -23.36
N THR A 107 -21.82 -9.32 -23.14
CA THR A 107 -21.57 -10.76 -23.29
C THR A 107 -22.32 -11.58 -22.23
N LEU A 108 -22.52 -11.04 -21.03
CA LEU A 108 -23.35 -11.68 -20.01
C LEU A 108 -24.85 -11.67 -20.36
N LEU A 109 -25.36 -10.61 -21.00
CA LEU A 109 -26.76 -10.53 -21.44
C LEU A 109 -27.08 -11.45 -22.62
N GLU A 110 -26.07 -11.82 -23.42
CA GLU A 110 -26.20 -12.78 -24.52
C GLU A 110 -26.40 -14.23 -24.03
N VAL A 111 -26.11 -14.51 -22.75
CA VAL A 111 -26.34 -15.83 -22.12
C VAL A 111 -27.86 -16.10 -22.02
N PRO A 112 -28.33 -17.33 -22.32
CA PRO A 112 -29.74 -17.67 -22.19
C PRO A 112 -30.30 -17.39 -20.79
N ILE A 113 -31.54 -16.88 -20.73
CA ILE A 113 -32.23 -16.48 -19.48
C ILE A 113 -32.29 -17.61 -18.45
N THR A 114 -32.42 -18.86 -18.90
CA THR A 114 -32.52 -20.03 -18.03
C THR A 114 -31.17 -20.59 -17.58
N GLN A 115 -30.06 -20.09 -18.13
CA GLN A 115 -28.73 -20.65 -17.89
C GLN A 115 -28.07 -20.00 -16.68
N GLU A 116 -27.63 -20.84 -15.75
CA GLU A 116 -26.73 -20.45 -14.67
C GLU A 116 -25.28 -20.62 -15.13
N LEU A 117 -24.47 -19.58 -14.96
CA LEU A 117 -23.07 -19.58 -15.36
C LEU A 117 -22.21 -20.31 -14.31
N PRO A 118 -21.32 -21.21 -14.72
CA PRO A 118 -20.39 -21.83 -13.79
C PRO A 118 -19.43 -20.79 -13.21
N PHE A 119 -18.77 -21.14 -12.10
CA PHE A 119 -17.63 -20.38 -11.61
C PHE A 119 -16.45 -20.49 -12.58
N MET A 120 -15.68 -19.41 -12.68
CA MET A 120 -14.45 -19.42 -13.45
C MET A 120 -13.38 -20.22 -12.70
N PRO A 121 -12.65 -21.15 -13.36
CA PRO A 121 -11.57 -21.87 -12.69
C PRO A 121 -10.51 -20.91 -12.14
N GLN A 122 -10.07 -21.13 -10.90
CA GLN A 122 -9.08 -20.28 -10.22
C GLN A 122 -7.81 -20.03 -11.06
N GLU A 123 -7.30 -21.06 -11.75
CA GLU A 123 -6.13 -20.93 -12.63
C GLU A 123 -6.37 -20.03 -13.83
N PHE A 124 -7.58 -20.08 -14.40
CA PHE A 124 -7.97 -19.22 -15.52
C PHE A 124 -8.06 -17.77 -15.08
N VAL A 125 -8.74 -17.50 -13.97
CA VAL A 125 -8.83 -16.16 -13.36
C VAL A 125 -7.44 -15.60 -13.10
N THR A 126 -6.57 -16.38 -12.45
CA THR A 126 -5.19 -15.97 -12.11
C THR A 126 -4.39 -15.60 -13.35
N ARG A 127 -4.52 -16.38 -14.44
CA ARG A 127 -3.82 -16.11 -15.70
C ARG A 127 -4.32 -14.82 -16.36
N CYS A 128 -5.63 -14.62 -16.39
CA CYS A 128 -6.24 -13.41 -16.94
C CYS A 128 -5.86 -12.16 -16.13
N MET A 129 -5.90 -12.25 -14.80
CA MET A 129 -5.51 -11.14 -13.93
C MET A 129 -4.04 -10.78 -14.06
N LYS A 130 -3.16 -11.79 -14.18
CA LYS A 130 -1.75 -11.55 -14.50
C LYS A 130 -1.59 -10.74 -15.79
N LEU A 131 -2.22 -11.19 -16.88
CA LEU A 131 -2.16 -10.50 -18.17
C LEU A 131 -2.67 -9.05 -18.09
N ILE A 132 -3.82 -8.86 -17.43
CA ILE A 132 -4.44 -7.54 -17.27
C ILE A 132 -3.53 -6.60 -16.48
N VAL A 133 -3.00 -7.06 -15.34
CA VAL A 133 -2.11 -6.26 -14.49
C VAL A 133 -0.81 -5.92 -15.21
N GLU A 134 -0.18 -6.88 -15.89
CA GLU A 134 1.02 -6.64 -16.69
C GLU A 134 0.78 -5.55 -17.75
N LYS A 135 -0.34 -5.61 -18.46
CA LYS A 135 -0.71 -4.58 -19.44
C LYS A 135 -0.93 -3.20 -18.82
N VAL A 136 -1.57 -3.11 -17.65
CA VAL A 136 -1.75 -1.82 -16.96
C VAL A 136 -0.41 -1.24 -16.50
N ILE A 137 0.50 -2.08 -16.05
CA ILE A 137 1.86 -1.65 -15.67
C ILE A 137 2.63 -1.13 -16.89
N GLU A 138 2.55 -1.85 -18.02
CA GLU A 138 3.21 -1.49 -19.27
C GLU A 138 2.63 -0.19 -19.86
N ASP A 139 1.31 -0.15 -20.08
CA ASP A 139 0.61 1.00 -20.70
C ASP A 139 0.74 2.26 -19.83
N GLY A 140 0.74 2.10 -18.50
CA GLY A 140 0.89 3.21 -17.55
C GLY A 140 2.33 3.57 -17.21
N ASN A 141 3.33 2.86 -17.76
CA ASN A 141 4.74 2.97 -17.38
C ASN A 141 4.94 2.98 -15.84
N LEU A 142 4.25 2.07 -15.14
CA LEU A 142 4.22 2.02 -13.68
C LEU A 142 5.39 1.23 -13.09
N GLN A 143 6.13 0.47 -13.90
CA GLN A 143 7.23 -0.35 -13.43
C GLN A 143 8.28 0.45 -12.63
N PRO A 144 8.77 1.62 -13.09
CA PRO A 144 9.72 2.42 -12.31
C PRO A 144 9.16 2.86 -10.96
N VAL A 145 7.85 3.15 -10.87
CA VAL A 145 7.18 3.53 -9.61
C VAL A 145 7.14 2.33 -8.66
N LEU A 146 6.72 1.16 -9.15
CA LEU A 146 6.69 -0.06 -8.34
C LEU A 146 8.09 -0.48 -7.87
N ASP A 147 9.13 -0.24 -8.69
CA ASP A 147 10.52 -0.51 -8.33
C ASP A 147 11.00 0.41 -7.21
N ILE A 148 10.74 1.73 -7.29
CA ILE A 148 11.05 2.68 -6.22
C ILE A 148 10.36 2.28 -4.91
N VAL A 149 9.06 1.97 -4.95
CA VAL A 149 8.30 1.54 -3.76
C VAL A 149 8.90 0.27 -3.15
N ARG A 150 9.39 -0.66 -3.98
CA ARG A 150 10.01 -1.91 -3.52
C ARG A 150 11.40 -1.69 -2.92
N GLU A 151 12.16 -0.73 -3.44
CA GLU A 151 13.53 -0.41 -3.01
C GLU A 151 13.56 0.49 -1.77
N MET A 152 12.50 1.27 -1.54
CA MET A 152 12.39 2.23 -0.42
C MET A 152 11.18 1.95 0.50
N PRO A 153 11.05 0.74 1.09
CA PRO A 153 9.96 0.47 2.03
C PRO A 153 10.17 1.22 3.36
N CYS A 154 9.07 1.73 3.92
CA CYS A 154 8.96 2.37 5.23
C CYS A 154 8.26 1.44 6.24
N ASP A 155 8.37 1.68 7.56
CA ASP A 155 7.67 0.82 8.53
C ASP A 155 6.14 1.00 8.43
N GLU A 156 5.71 2.21 8.08
CA GLU A 156 4.31 2.62 7.85
C GLU A 156 3.65 1.91 6.65
N ASP A 157 4.45 1.30 5.77
CA ASP A 157 3.94 0.52 4.65
C ASP A 157 3.38 -0.84 5.09
N PHE A 158 3.70 -1.30 6.29
CA PHE A 158 3.35 -2.63 6.79
C PHE A 158 2.33 -2.59 7.93
N GLU A 159 1.41 -3.54 7.91
CA GLU A 159 0.49 -3.73 9.03
C GLU A 159 1.27 -4.07 10.30
N LYS A 160 0.87 -3.49 11.45
CA LYS A 160 1.58 -3.67 12.73
C LYS A 160 1.65 -5.12 13.19
N ARG A 161 0.73 -5.96 12.70
CA ARG A 161 0.70 -7.40 12.99
C ARG A 161 2.02 -8.07 12.60
N ASN A 162 2.36 -9.14 13.32
CA ASN A 162 3.62 -9.85 13.12
C ASN A 162 3.58 -10.72 11.85
N SER A 163 3.70 -10.09 10.68
CA SER A 163 3.80 -10.76 9.38
C SER A 163 5.24 -11.14 9.06
N ASN A 164 5.43 -12.18 8.23
CA ASN A 164 6.76 -12.54 7.75
C ASN A 164 7.40 -11.41 6.94
N ILE A 165 6.61 -10.65 6.20
CA ILE A 165 7.07 -9.53 5.39
C ILE A 165 7.57 -8.39 6.27
N ARG A 166 6.77 -7.94 7.25
CA ARG A 166 7.19 -6.91 8.22
C ARG A 166 8.41 -7.36 9.00
N ARG A 167 8.43 -8.61 9.45
CA ARG A 167 9.58 -9.17 10.17
C ARG A 167 10.84 -9.22 9.30
N ASP A 168 10.72 -9.56 8.03
CA ASP A 168 11.85 -9.57 7.09
C ASP A 168 12.30 -8.14 6.74
N PHE A 169 11.39 -7.18 6.65
CA PHE A 169 11.70 -5.76 6.56
C PHE A 169 12.49 -5.29 7.79
N ILE A 170 11.96 -5.48 9.00
CA ILE A 170 12.63 -5.17 10.29
C ILE A 170 14.00 -5.87 10.35
N ARG A 171 14.10 -7.13 9.89
CA ARG A 171 15.38 -7.86 9.87
C ARG A 171 16.41 -7.26 8.94
N LYS A 172 16.01 -6.81 7.76
CA LYS A 172 16.89 -6.14 6.81
C LYS A 172 17.28 -4.76 7.34
N TRP A 173 16.32 -4.02 7.86
CA TRP A 173 16.48 -2.66 8.37
C TRP A 173 17.37 -2.60 9.62
N TYR A 174 17.17 -3.55 10.54
CA TYR A 174 17.89 -3.64 11.81
C TYR A 174 18.98 -4.73 11.85
N HIS A 175 19.31 -5.34 10.71
CA HIS A 175 20.37 -6.37 10.56
C HIS A 175 20.28 -7.57 11.52
N THR A 176 19.08 -8.07 11.83
CA THR A 176 18.83 -9.02 12.91
C THR A 176 19.17 -10.49 12.62
N ARG A 177 19.81 -10.81 11.50
CA ARG A 177 20.10 -12.19 11.09
C ARG A 177 21.32 -12.81 11.79
N ALA A 178 22.07 -12.02 12.57
CA ALA A 178 23.22 -12.49 13.32
C ALA A 178 22.76 -13.31 14.55
N LYS A 179 23.00 -14.63 14.52
CA LYS A 179 22.80 -15.49 15.70
C LYS A 179 23.61 -14.91 16.88
N GLY A 180 22.92 -14.54 17.97
CA GLY A 180 23.54 -14.06 19.22
C GLY A 180 23.33 -12.58 19.55
N VAL A 181 22.57 -11.83 18.73
CA VAL A 181 22.24 -10.43 19.05
C VAL A 181 20.84 -10.38 19.68
N GLN A 182 20.79 -10.19 21.00
CA GLN A 182 19.56 -9.81 21.68
C GLN A 182 19.22 -8.37 21.25
N MET A 183 18.07 -8.21 20.62
CA MET A 183 17.58 -6.91 20.18
C MET A 183 16.59 -6.40 21.21
N ILE A 184 16.78 -5.15 21.60
CA ILE A 184 15.76 -4.40 22.32
C ILE A 184 14.97 -3.67 21.23
N SER A 185 13.65 -3.88 21.19
CA SER A 185 12.76 -3.18 20.26
C SER A 185 12.79 -1.66 20.54
N LEU A 186 12.67 -0.81 19.52
CA LEU A 186 12.60 0.65 19.75
C LEU A 186 11.35 1.00 20.58
N GLU A 187 10.26 0.26 20.37
CA GLU A 187 9.03 0.32 21.17
C GLU A 187 9.23 -0.19 22.61
N GLU A 188 10.03 -1.23 22.84
CA GLU A 188 10.37 -1.68 24.22
C GLU A 188 11.25 -0.66 24.96
N CYS A 189 12.02 0.16 24.23
CA CYS A 189 12.75 1.28 24.83
C CYS A 189 11.87 2.52 25.08
N MET A 190 10.68 2.59 24.46
CA MET A 190 9.74 3.70 24.61
C MET A 190 8.68 3.44 25.70
N GLU A 191 8.40 2.17 26.02
CA GLU A 191 7.42 1.80 27.06
C GLU A 191 7.93 2.03 28.50
N ASP A 192 9.25 2.21 28.70
CA ASP A 192 9.86 2.40 30.03
C ASP A 192 10.06 3.88 30.46
N ALA A 193 9.55 4.84 29.69
CA ALA A 193 9.59 6.26 30.05
C ALA A 193 8.21 6.91 29.89
N GLU A 194 7.36 6.68 30.89
CA GLU A 194 6.14 7.44 31.20
C GLU A 194 5.19 7.66 30.00
N GLY A 195 4.28 6.69 29.84
CA GLY A 195 3.20 6.74 28.87
C GLY A 195 2.38 8.03 28.92
N HIS A 196 2.47 8.81 27.86
CA HIS A 196 1.40 9.66 27.33
C HIS A 196 1.60 9.78 25.81
N ILE A 197 0.72 9.09 25.08
CA ILE A 197 0.54 9.25 23.63
C ILE A 197 -0.29 10.52 23.43
N ASN A 198 0.37 11.62 23.05
CA ASN A 198 -0.36 12.77 22.54
C ASN A 198 -0.64 12.54 21.05
N GLU A 199 -1.93 12.41 20.72
CA GLU A 199 -2.45 12.53 19.37
C GLU A 199 -1.99 13.87 18.76
N VAL A 200 -1.43 13.84 17.56
CA VAL A 200 -1.08 15.05 16.81
C VAL A 200 -1.96 15.08 15.57
N GLU A 201 -2.74 16.15 15.47
CA GLU A 201 -3.70 16.42 14.40
C GLU A 201 -3.06 16.51 13.01
N ASP A 202 -3.87 16.12 12.04
CA ASP A 202 -3.65 16.12 10.60
C ASP A 202 -3.54 17.55 10.06
N ILE A 203 -2.46 17.87 9.35
CA ILE A 203 -2.32 19.14 8.64
C ILE A 203 -1.79 18.85 7.23
N GLU A 204 -2.72 18.63 6.31
CA GLU A 204 -2.49 18.85 4.88
C GLU A 204 -2.33 20.35 4.61
N THR A 205 -1.21 20.83 4.06
CA THR A 205 -1.27 22.01 3.18
C THR A 205 -0.13 22.09 2.15
N ARG A 206 -0.59 22.13 0.89
CA ARG A 206 -0.08 22.66 -0.39
C ARG A 206 1.38 23.06 -0.64
N PHE A 207 1.76 22.63 -1.85
CA PHE A 207 2.92 22.89 -2.70
C PHE A 207 3.02 24.36 -3.17
N GLU A 208 3.75 25.22 -2.45
CA GLU A 208 4.18 26.55 -2.95
C GLU A 208 5.46 27.06 -2.22
N ASP A 209 6.43 26.18 -1.91
CA ASP A 209 7.53 26.53 -0.97
C ASP A 209 8.95 26.08 -1.37
N SER A 210 9.21 25.74 -2.63
CA SER A 210 10.50 25.12 -3.01
C SER A 210 11.74 26.02 -2.83
N VAL A 211 11.58 27.34 -2.85
CA VAL A 211 12.69 28.30 -2.64
C VAL A 211 12.84 28.69 -1.16
N LEU A 212 11.73 28.78 -0.41
CA LEU A 212 11.72 29.08 1.02
C LEU A 212 12.17 27.88 1.87
N ALA A 213 11.76 26.66 1.49
CA ALA A 213 12.17 25.44 2.15
C ALA A 213 13.68 25.17 2.02
N PHE A 214 14.30 25.54 0.89
CA PHE A 214 15.75 25.41 0.71
C PHE A 214 16.53 26.37 1.61
N ASP A 215 16.14 27.65 1.66
CA ASP A 215 16.76 28.67 2.53
C ASP A 215 16.57 28.33 4.02
N PHE A 216 15.39 27.82 4.40
CA PHE A 216 15.10 27.38 5.76
C PHE A 216 15.98 26.19 6.19
N CYS A 217 16.13 25.18 5.31
CA CYS A 217 16.99 24.03 5.56
C CYS A 217 18.46 24.43 5.69
N GLU A 218 18.96 25.33 4.84
CA GLU A 218 20.34 25.79 4.89
C GLU A 218 20.61 26.63 6.16
N ARG A 219 19.67 27.49 6.58
CA ARG A 219 19.77 28.23 7.84
C ARG A 219 19.77 27.31 9.04
N PHE A 220 18.91 26.29 9.06
CA PHE A 220 18.92 25.27 10.11
C PHE A 220 20.26 24.52 10.17
N LYS A 221 20.76 24.03 9.03
CA LYS A 221 22.08 23.35 8.97
C LYS A 221 23.22 24.22 9.50
N ALA A 222 23.16 25.52 9.27
CA ALA A 222 24.15 26.46 9.82
C ALA A 222 24.11 26.59 11.35
N THR A 223 22.98 26.27 11.99
CA THR A 223 22.86 26.26 13.46
C THR A 223 23.42 24.99 14.12
N LEU A 224 23.63 23.92 13.34
CA LEU A 224 24.09 22.64 13.88
C LEU A 224 25.60 22.66 14.16
N PRO A 225 26.05 21.96 15.23
CA PRO A 225 27.46 21.69 15.44
C PRO A 225 28.09 20.94 14.24
N ASP A 226 29.37 21.19 13.96
CA ASP A 226 30.06 20.63 12.77
C ASP A 226 29.94 19.11 12.66
N LYS A 227 30.00 18.39 13.79
CA LYS A 227 29.86 16.93 13.80
C LYS A 227 28.46 16.47 13.42
N ASP A 228 27.45 17.23 13.79
CA ASP A 228 26.05 16.90 13.56
C ASP A 228 25.65 17.26 12.11
N ARG A 229 26.17 18.39 11.61
CA ARG A 229 26.08 18.76 10.19
C ARG A 229 26.77 17.74 9.28
N ALA A 230 27.99 17.30 9.61
CA ALA A 230 28.70 16.29 8.83
C ALA A 230 27.98 14.93 8.82
N ILE A 231 27.34 14.55 9.93
CA ILE A 231 26.47 13.35 9.97
C ILE A 231 25.27 13.53 9.05
N LEU A 232 24.61 14.69 9.09
CA LEU A 232 23.43 14.98 8.26
C LEU A 232 23.77 15.01 6.77
N GLU A 233 24.89 15.60 6.36
CA GLU A 233 25.38 15.63 4.98
C GLU A 233 25.67 14.21 4.46
N LEU A 234 26.39 13.40 5.23
CA LEU A 234 26.65 12.01 4.84
C LEU A 234 25.36 11.18 4.78
N ARG A 235 24.34 11.51 5.57
CA ARG A 235 23.01 10.88 5.45
C ARG A 235 22.30 11.29 4.15
N ILE A 236 22.40 12.56 3.74
CA ILE A 236 21.86 13.08 2.47
C ILE A 236 22.56 12.40 1.29
N GLU A 237 23.87 12.19 1.38
CA GLU A 237 24.67 11.46 0.38
C GLU A 237 24.42 9.94 0.38
N GLY A 238 23.50 9.44 1.20
CA GLY A 238 23.08 8.03 1.21
C GLY A 238 23.94 7.09 2.06
N PHE A 239 24.86 7.60 2.87
CA PHE A 239 25.68 6.75 3.73
C PHE A 239 24.85 6.16 4.89
N THR A 240 25.13 4.89 5.21
CA THR A 240 24.56 4.21 6.38
C THR A 240 25.21 4.69 7.67
N LEU A 241 24.52 4.59 8.81
CA LEU A 241 25.06 4.99 10.13
C LEU A 241 26.36 4.28 10.48
N GLN A 242 26.56 3.04 10.02
CA GLN A 242 27.82 2.31 10.21
C GLN A 242 28.95 2.88 9.35
N GLN A 243 28.68 3.24 8.09
CA GLN A 243 29.68 3.90 7.24
C GLN A 243 30.04 5.29 7.77
N ILE A 244 29.06 6.05 8.24
CA ILE A 244 29.25 7.34 8.90
C ILE A 244 30.09 7.17 10.16
N ALA A 245 29.77 6.18 11.00
CA ALA A 245 30.55 5.90 12.21
C ALA A 245 32.02 5.60 11.89
N ARG A 246 32.29 4.76 10.89
CA ARG A 246 33.66 4.47 10.45
C ARG A 246 34.36 5.73 9.90
N ARG A 247 33.66 6.53 9.10
CA ARG A 247 34.21 7.73 8.46
C ARG A 247 34.50 8.86 9.44
N LEU A 248 33.67 9.01 10.47
CA LEU A 248 33.80 10.04 11.50
C LEU A 248 34.49 9.56 12.78
N GLY A 249 35.02 8.33 12.79
CA GLY A 249 35.82 7.80 13.90
C GLY A 249 35.03 7.40 15.15
N TYR A 250 33.73 7.10 15.03
CA TYR A 250 32.93 6.57 16.12
C TYR A 250 33.19 5.07 16.32
N LYS A 251 33.24 4.64 17.59
CA LYS A 251 33.42 3.24 17.98
C LYS A 251 32.34 2.31 17.43
N ASN A 252 31.11 2.81 17.32
CA ASN A 252 29.96 2.11 16.74
C ASN A 252 28.89 3.12 16.25
N HIS A 253 27.88 2.63 15.53
CA HIS A 253 26.82 3.45 14.95
C HIS A 253 25.91 4.12 15.99
N SER A 254 25.92 3.64 17.24
CA SER A 254 25.12 4.20 18.33
C SER A 254 25.54 5.64 18.67
N GLY A 255 26.81 6.00 18.51
CA GLY A 255 27.27 7.38 18.69
C GLY A 255 26.73 8.34 17.63
N VAL A 256 26.58 7.87 16.39
CA VAL A 256 25.97 8.63 15.28
C VAL A 256 24.47 8.76 15.47
N LEU A 257 23.80 7.70 15.93
CA LEU A 257 22.36 7.70 16.22
C LEU A 257 21.99 8.73 17.29
N LYS A 258 22.76 8.83 18.38
CA LYS A 258 22.54 9.83 19.43
C LYS A 258 22.65 11.26 18.92
N ARG A 259 23.59 11.51 17.99
CA ARG A 259 23.74 12.81 17.34
C ARG A 259 22.57 13.12 16.39
N MET A 260 22.09 12.14 15.63
CA MET A 260 20.90 12.30 14.79
C MET A 260 19.65 12.61 15.60
N LEU A 261 19.49 12.01 16.78
CA LEU A 261 18.39 12.34 17.69
C LEU A 261 18.50 13.79 18.20
N HIS A 262 19.72 14.24 18.50
CA HIS A 262 19.98 15.63 18.86
C HIS A 262 19.63 16.59 17.72
N VAL A 263 19.98 16.25 16.47
CA VAL A 263 19.59 17.03 15.27
C VAL A 263 18.07 17.08 15.10
N LYS A 264 17.37 15.96 15.30
CA LYS A 264 15.90 15.90 15.23
C LYS A 264 15.27 16.86 16.23
N ASN A 265 15.72 16.83 17.49
CA ASN A 265 15.17 17.70 18.53
C ASN A 265 15.49 19.17 18.26
N ALA A 266 16.72 19.47 17.81
CA ALA A 266 17.10 20.82 17.40
C ALA A 266 16.25 21.34 16.22
N PHE A 267 15.87 20.47 15.27
CA PHE A 267 15.00 20.83 14.16
C PHE A 267 13.58 21.18 14.63
N ILE A 268 13.03 20.40 15.56
CA ILE A 268 11.70 20.65 16.13
C ILE A 268 11.67 22.00 16.85
N GLU A 269 12.69 22.29 17.67
CA GLU A 269 12.82 23.58 18.36
C GLU A 269 13.01 24.74 17.38
N TYR A 270 13.83 24.56 16.34
CA TYR A 270 14.07 25.56 15.30
C TYR A 270 12.79 25.85 14.51
N ASN A 271 12.03 24.83 14.13
CA ASN A 271 10.76 24.95 13.42
C ASN A 271 9.69 25.65 14.25
N SER A 272 9.60 25.33 15.54
CA SER A 272 8.69 26.03 16.46
C SER A 272 9.02 27.51 16.61
N LYS A 273 10.29 27.90 16.47
CA LYS A 273 10.76 29.28 16.66
C LYS A 273 10.73 30.13 15.39
N TYR A 274 10.90 29.53 14.21
CA TYR A 274 11.11 30.25 12.95
C TYR A 274 10.21 29.77 11.79
N GLY A 275 9.35 28.78 11.99
CA GLY A 275 8.48 28.17 10.96
C GLY A 275 7.08 28.77 10.84
N GLN A 276 6.92 30.09 11.06
CA GLN A 276 5.70 30.85 10.74
C GLN A 276 5.95 31.79 9.57
#